data_AF-A0A147BTH1-F1
#
_entry.id   AF-A0A147BTH1-F1
#
_cell.length_a   1.000
_cell.length_b   1.000
_cell.length_c   1.000
_cell.angle_alpha   90.00
_cell.angle_beta   90.00
_cell.angle_gamma   90.00
#
_symmetry.space_group_name_H-M   'P 1'
#
loop_
_entity.id
_entity.type
_entity.pdbx_description
1 polymer ?
#
loop_
_entity_poly.entity_id
_entity_poly.type
_entity_poly.pdbx_seq_one_letter_code
_entity_poly.pdbx_strand_id
1 'polypeptide(L)'
;WGSAQCSSERGFNITVLHTNDIHSRFLEANKRGGKCSDNDREKDGCYGGVARIVTKVKEFKGKNEHTFFFNGGDFFQGTVWYTVLKYKIVAEAMARMMYDSVCLGNHEFDDGPEGLAPF
;
A
#
# COMPACT_ATOMS: atom_id res chain seq x y z
N TRP A 1 -20.85 22.42 42.15
CA TRP A 1 -20.99 22.30 40.69
C TRP A 1 -19.68 22.75 40.09
N GLY A 2 -18.72 21.83 39.98
CA GLY A 2 -17.40 22.14 39.45
C GLY A 2 -17.52 22.37 37.94
N SER A 3 -17.21 23.57 37.48
CA SER A 3 -17.05 23.86 36.07
C SER A 3 -15.88 23.06 35.54
N ALA A 4 -16.15 22.07 34.69
CA ALA A 4 -15.12 21.45 33.88
C ALA A 4 -14.54 22.54 32.97
N GLN A 5 -13.27 22.88 33.20
CA GLN A 5 -12.54 23.81 32.37
C GLN A 5 -12.39 23.16 30.98
N CYS A 6 -13.08 23.68 29.98
CA CYS A 6 -12.82 23.33 28.59
C CYS A 6 -11.43 23.88 28.26
N SER A 7 -10.40 23.05 28.33
CA SER A 7 -9.08 23.43 27.82
C SER A 7 -9.25 23.64 26.32
N SER A 8 -8.69 24.73 25.77
CA SER A 8 -8.58 24.89 24.32
C SER A 8 -7.87 23.65 23.77
N GLU A 9 -8.62 22.72 23.19
CA GLU A 9 -8.07 21.43 22.78
C GLU A 9 -6.91 21.69 21.82
N ARG A 10 -5.73 21.19 22.18
CA ARG A 10 -4.61 21.11 21.23
C ARG A 10 -5.14 20.32 20.03
N GLY A 11 -5.00 20.87 18.83
CA GLY A 11 -5.51 20.24 17.61
C GLY A 11 -5.07 18.79 17.50
N PHE A 12 -6.01 17.90 17.17
CA PHE A 12 -5.75 16.48 16.95
C PHE A 12 -5.24 16.28 15.52
N ASN A 13 -3.97 15.93 15.38
CA ASN A 13 -3.34 15.70 14.09
C ASN A 13 -3.37 14.22 13.73
N ILE A 14 -3.88 13.90 12.54
CA ILE A 14 -3.87 12.56 11.96
C ILE A 14 -2.97 12.58 10.73
N THR A 15 -2.10 11.58 10.60
CA THR A 15 -1.35 11.32 9.37
C THR A 15 -2.03 10.18 8.62
N VAL A 16 -2.49 10.46 7.40
CA VAL A 16 -3.08 9.45 6.52
C VAL A 16 -2.08 9.11 5.43
N LEU A 17 -1.60 7.88 5.44
CA LEU A 17 -0.85 7.27 4.35
C LEU A 17 -1.85 6.47 3.52
N HIS A 18 -1.71 6.50 2.20
CA HIS A 18 -2.52 5.64 1.35
C HIS A 18 -1.75 5.18 0.12
N THR A 19 -2.22 4.08 -0.43
CA THR A 19 -1.90 3.60 -1.78
C THR A 19 -3.21 3.21 -2.45
N ASN A 20 -3.20 3.18 -3.78
CA ASN A 20 -4.25 2.64 -4.62
C ASN A 20 -3.59 2.18 -5.92
N ASP A 21 -4.23 1.27 -6.66
CA ASP A 21 -3.79 0.87 -8.00
C ASP A 21 -2.33 0.36 -8.03
N ILE A 22 -1.93 -0.42 -7.01
CA ILE A 22 -0.58 -1.00 -6.98
C ILE A 22 -0.37 -1.93 -8.17
N HIS A 23 -1.44 -2.58 -8.67
CA HIS A 23 -1.42 -3.41 -9.85
C HIS A 23 -0.22 -4.35 -9.88
N SER A 24 -0.06 -5.11 -8.79
CA SER A 24 0.94 -6.17 -8.65
C SER A 24 2.38 -5.69 -8.86
N ARG A 25 2.69 -4.42 -8.60
CA ARG A 25 4.05 -3.86 -8.61
C ARG A 25 4.77 -4.17 -7.29
N PHE A 26 5.05 -5.44 -7.06
CA PHE A 26 5.82 -5.90 -5.90
C PHE A 26 7.26 -5.40 -5.92
N LEU A 27 7.87 -5.45 -7.12
CA LEU A 27 9.20 -4.91 -7.38
C LEU A 27 9.12 -3.45 -7.84
N GLU A 28 10.26 -2.78 -7.79
CA GLU A 28 10.44 -1.45 -8.36
C GLU A 28 10.13 -1.43 -9.87
N ALA A 29 9.68 -0.27 -10.33
CA ALA A 29 9.32 0.02 -11.71
C ALA A 29 10.10 1.21 -12.24
N ASN A 30 10.26 1.31 -13.56
CA ASN A 30 10.79 2.53 -14.16
C ASN A 30 9.73 3.66 -14.13
N LYS A 31 10.11 4.87 -14.55
CA LYS A 31 9.21 6.05 -14.56
C LYS A 31 7.91 5.89 -15.35
N ARG A 32 7.81 4.89 -16.23
CA ARG A 32 6.61 4.59 -17.04
C ARG A 32 5.79 3.44 -16.46
N GLY A 33 6.11 2.97 -15.25
CA GLY A 33 5.45 1.81 -14.63
C GLY A 33 5.88 0.47 -15.22
N GLY A 34 6.89 0.44 -16.10
CA GLY A 34 7.42 -0.80 -16.69
C GLY A 34 8.47 -1.47 -15.79
N LYS A 35 9.02 -2.60 -16.26
CA LYS A 35 10.15 -3.27 -15.60
C LYS A 35 11.33 -2.29 -15.44
N CYS A 36 11.83 -2.15 -14.22
CA CYS A 36 13.09 -1.47 -13.94
C CYS A 36 14.25 -2.30 -14.50
N SER A 37 14.99 -1.73 -15.46
CA SER A 37 16.20 -2.32 -16.05
C SER A 37 17.46 -1.90 -15.29
N ASP A 38 18.59 -2.55 -15.55
CA ASP A 38 19.86 -2.20 -14.90
C ASP A 38 20.32 -0.78 -15.28
N ASN A 39 20.12 -0.37 -16.53
CA ASN A 39 20.38 1.01 -16.95
C ASN A 39 19.43 2.04 -16.29
N ASP A 40 18.21 1.64 -15.90
CA ASP A 40 17.36 2.51 -15.07
C ASP A 40 17.94 2.64 -13.66
N ARG A 41 18.41 1.54 -13.06
CA ARG A 41 19.02 1.53 -11.72
C ARG A 41 20.28 2.38 -11.65
N GLU A 42 21.16 2.27 -12.65
CA GLU A 42 22.40 3.05 -12.74
C GLU A 42 22.15 4.57 -12.76
N LYS A 43 20.94 4.98 -13.14
CA LYS A 43 20.52 6.38 -13.25
C LYS A 43 19.52 6.79 -12.16
N ASP A 44 19.40 6.01 -11.09
CA ASP A 44 18.41 6.19 -10.01
C ASP A 44 16.97 6.32 -10.55
N GLY A 45 16.68 5.65 -11.67
CA GLY A 45 15.44 5.74 -12.43
C GLY A 45 14.39 4.70 -12.05
N CYS A 46 14.53 4.04 -10.90
CA CYS A 46 13.60 3.01 -10.42
C CYS A 46 12.85 3.46 -9.18
N TYR A 47 11.54 3.23 -9.18
CA TYR A 47 10.58 3.82 -8.24
C TYR A 47 9.66 2.75 -7.65
N GLY A 48 9.07 3.06 -6.50
CA GLY A 48 8.07 2.20 -5.87
C GLY A 48 8.61 0.84 -5.44
N GLY A 49 7.78 -0.19 -5.61
CA GLY A 49 7.97 -1.52 -5.04
C GLY A 49 7.54 -1.58 -3.58
N VAL A 50 6.94 -2.71 -3.21
CA VAL A 50 6.33 -2.93 -1.88
C VAL A 50 7.35 -2.72 -0.77
N ALA A 51 8.59 -3.21 -0.94
CA ALA A 51 9.64 -3.05 0.07
C ALA A 51 9.94 -1.58 0.40
N ARG A 52 9.97 -0.71 -0.61
CA ARG A 52 10.26 0.73 -0.42
C ARG A 52 9.09 1.46 0.22
N ILE A 53 7.87 1.07 -0.14
CA ILE A 53 6.64 1.57 0.51
C ILE A 53 6.68 1.22 2.00
N VAL A 54 6.95 -0.04 2.35
CA VAL A 54 7.04 -0.49 3.75
C VAL A 54 8.09 0.28 4.54
N THR A 55 9.26 0.55 3.96
CA THR A 55 10.29 1.37 4.60
C THR A 55 9.75 2.76 4.97
N LYS A 56 9.07 3.44 4.04
CA LYS A 56 8.49 4.76 4.31
C LYS A 56 7.34 4.71 5.31
N VAL A 57 6.48 3.69 5.24
CA VAL A 57 5.38 3.50 6.20
C VAL A 57 5.92 3.34 7.62
N LYS A 58 6.96 2.51 7.81
CA LYS A 58 7.63 2.34 9.11
C LYS A 58 8.22 3.66 9.62
N GLU A 59 8.84 4.44 8.74
CA GLU A 59 9.38 5.74 9.09
C GLU A 59 8.28 6.71 9.57
N PHE A 60 7.16 6.81 8.85
CA PHE A 60 6.07 7.70 9.22
C PHE A 60 5.32 7.25 10.48
N LYS A 61 5.05 5.94 10.62
CA LYS A 61 4.45 5.39 11.84
C LYS A 61 5.37 5.55 13.06
N GLY A 62 6.69 5.57 12.87
CA GLY A 62 7.64 5.87 13.95
C GLY A 62 7.78 7.35 14.30
N LYS A 63 7.42 8.26 13.38
CA LYS A 63 7.51 9.72 13.58
C LYS A 63 6.24 10.37 14.09
N ASN A 64 5.07 9.82 13.77
CA ASN A 64 3.78 10.42 14.14
C ASN A 64 2.88 9.41 14.87
N GLU A 65 2.34 9.83 16.02
CA GLU A 65 1.55 9.01 16.94
C GLU A 65 0.26 8.48 16.32
N HIS A 66 -0.46 9.30 15.53
CA HIS A 66 -1.74 8.95 14.92
C HIS A 66 -1.58 8.74 13.40
N THR A 67 -0.86 7.70 13.00
CA THR A 67 -0.62 7.36 11.58
C THR A 67 -1.43 6.14 11.14
N PHE A 68 -2.33 6.33 10.19
CA PHE A 68 -3.09 5.26 9.54
C PHE A 68 -2.61 5.05 8.10
N PHE A 69 -2.58 3.80 7.66
CA PHE A 69 -2.17 3.40 6.33
C PHE A 69 -3.24 2.56 5.64
N PHE A 70 -3.73 3.04 4.49
CA PHE A 70 -4.84 2.42 3.78
C PHE A 70 -4.47 1.99 2.35
N ASN A 71 -5.15 0.97 1.86
CA ASN A 71 -5.16 0.63 0.44
C ASN A 71 -6.55 0.90 -0.16
N GLY A 72 -6.60 1.66 -1.26
CA GLY A 72 -7.82 2.05 -1.96
C GLY A 72 -8.36 1.02 -2.95
N GLY A 73 -7.78 -0.18 -3.04
CA GLY A 73 -8.12 -1.21 -4.03
C GLY A 73 -7.13 -1.30 -5.19
N ASP A 74 -7.39 -2.24 -6.09
CA ASP A 74 -6.62 -2.54 -7.29
C ASP A 74 -5.15 -2.90 -6.98
N PHE A 75 -4.97 -3.78 -6.00
CA PHE A 75 -3.68 -4.45 -5.81
C PHE A 75 -3.54 -5.60 -6.81
N PHE A 76 -4.63 -6.31 -7.09
CA PHE A 76 -4.68 -7.40 -8.05
C PHE A 76 -4.34 -6.93 -9.46
N GLN A 77 -3.98 -7.90 -10.31
CA GLN A 77 -3.64 -7.71 -11.73
C GLN A 77 -2.44 -6.79 -12.01
N GLY A 78 -1.90 -6.81 -13.23
CA GLY A 78 -0.99 -5.77 -13.77
C GLY A 78 0.43 -6.23 -14.07
N THR A 79 0.90 -7.29 -13.41
CA THR A 79 2.19 -7.92 -13.71
C THR A 79 2.10 -9.44 -13.68
N VAL A 80 3.15 -10.10 -14.20
CA VAL A 80 3.30 -11.57 -14.19
C VAL A 80 3.21 -12.17 -12.77
N TRP A 81 3.51 -11.39 -11.72
CA TRP A 81 3.42 -11.84 -10.35
C TRP A 81 2.01 -12.32 -10.01
N TYR A 82 0.98 -11.55 -10.36
CA TYR A 82 -0.40 -11.98 -10.13
C TYR A 82 -0.84 -13.06 -11.10
N THR A 83 -0.43 -13.00 -12.37
CA THR A 83 -0.76 -14.05 -13.35
C THR A 83 -0.33 -15.44 -12.87
N VAL A 84 0.86 -15.54 -12.26
CA VAL A 84 1.43 -16.83 -11.82
C VAL A 84 1.03 -17.20 -10.39
N LEU A 85 1.07 -16.26 -9.46
CA LEU A 85 0.89 -16.53 -8.03
C LEU A 85 -0.50 -16.20 -7.50
N LYS A 86 -1.31 -15.49 -8.29
CA LYS A 86 -2.69 -15.10 -7.98
C LYS A 86 -2.79 -14.37 -6.64
N TYR A 87 -3.89 -14.50 -5.93
CA TYR A 87 -4.13 -13.84 -4.64
C TYR A 87 -3.02 -14.11 -3.61
N LYS A 88 -2.32 -15.24 -3.67
CA LYS A 88 -1.35 -15.67 -2.63
C LYS A 88 -0.20 -14.68 -2.45
N ILE A 89 0.34 -14.13 -3.54
CA ILE A 89 1.43 -13.15 -3.44
C ILE A 89 0.93 -11.81 -2.92
N VAL A 90 -0.30 -11.43 -3.25
CA VAL A 90 -0.94 -10.21 -2.75
C VAL A 90 -1.18 -10.34 -1.24
N ALA A 91 -1.72 -11.47 -0.79
CA ALA A 91 -1.99 -11.73 0.62
C ALA A 91 -0.70 -11.68 1.45
N GLU A 92 0.36 -12.36 0.97
CA GLU A 92 1.66 -12.36 1.63
C GLU A 92 2.28 -10.97 1.70
N ALA A 93 2.14 -10.16 0.64
CA ALA A 93 2.64 -8.79 0.66
C ALA A 93 1.82 -7.91 1.62
N MET A 94 0.49 -7.93 1.53
CA MET A 94 -0.38 -7.11 2.37
C MET A 94 -0.20 -7.42 3.87
N ALA A 95 -0.03 -8.70 4.23
CA ALA A 95 0.27 -9.11 5.60
C ALA A 95 1.56 -8.45 6.17
N ARG A 96 2.50 -8.07 5.29
CA ARG A 96 3.76 -7.41 5.65
C ARG A 96 3.72 -5.88 5.46
N MET A 97 2.70 -5.34 4.79
CA MET A 97 2.63 -3.93 4.43
C MET A 97 2.13 -3.01 5.55
N MET A 98 1.58 -3.57 6.63
CA MET A 98 1.09 -2.81 7.79
C MET A 98 -0.10 -1.88 7.44
N TYR A 99 -0.95 -2.31 6.51
CA TYR A 99 -2.23 -1.63 6.27
C TYR A 99 -3.14 -1.77 7.49
N ASP A 100 -3.82 -0.68 7.83
CA ASP A 100 -4.87 -0.66 8.85
C ASP A 100 -6.22 -1.06 8.25
N SER A 101 -6.47 -0.76 6.96
CA SER A 101 -7.64 -1.24 6.21
C SER A 101 -7.36 -1.23 4.71
N VAL A 102 -8.11 -2.06 3.98
CA VAL A 102 -8.03 -2.17 2.51
C VAL A 102 -9.45 -2.16 1.93
N CYS A 103 -9.62 -1.45 0.83
CA CYS A 103 -10.83 -1.51 0.01
C CYS A 103 -10.64 -2.53 -1.12
N LEU A 104 -11.74 -3.11 -1.59
CA LEU A 104 -11.76 -3.88 -2.83
C LEU A 104 -11.95 -2.89 -4.00
N GLY A 105 -11.08 -2.98 -4.99
CA GLY A 105 -11.23 -2.35 -6.30
C GLY A 105 -11.88 -3.32 -7.31
N ASN A 106 -11.91 -2.92 -8.57
CA ASN A 106 -12.51 -3.75 -9.62
C ASN A 106 -11.62 -4.94 -10.00
N HIS A 107 -10.29 -4.78 -9.98
CA HIS A 107 -9.37 -5.86 -10.38
C HIS A 107 -9.26 -6.98 -9.34
N GLU A 108 -9.73 -6.77 -8.11
CA GLU A 108 -9.89 -7.84 -7.13
C GLU A 108 -10.88 -8.93 -7.61
N PHE A 109 -11.73 -8.64 -8.60
CA PHE A 109 -12.71 -9.56 -9.17
C PHE A 109 -12.34 -10.11 -10.55
N ASP A 110 -11.11 -9.88 -11.06
CA ASP A 110 -10.68 -10.34 -12.39
C ASP A 110 -10.77 -11.88 -12.58
N ASP A 111 -10.49 -12.63 -11.51
CA ASP A 111 -10.62 -14.10 -11.48
C ASP A 111 -11.98 -14.55 -10.91
N GLY A 112 -12.97 -13.64 -10.87
CA GLY A 112 -14.29 -13.85 -10.30
C GLY A 112 -14.31 -13.84 -8.76
N PRO A 113 -15.52 -13.88 -8.15
CA PRO A 113 -15.67 -14.00 -6.71
C PRO A 113 -14.95 -15.23 -6.12
N GLU A 114 -14.82 -16.31 -6.88
CA GLU A 114 -14.11 -17.52 -6.49
C GLU A 114 -12.60 -17.31 -6.38
N GLY A 115 -12.04 -16.39 -7.17
CA GLY A 115 -10.65 -15.98 -7.09
C GLY A 115 -10.36 -15.05 -5.91
N LEU A 116 -11.36 -14.27 -5.49
CA LEU A 116 -11.28 -13.34 -4.36
C LEU A 116 -11.58 -14.00 -3.01
N ALA A 117 -12.57 -14.88 -2.93
CA ALA A 117 -12.99 -15.52 -1.67
C ALA A 117 -11.86 -16.16 -0.83
N PRO A 118 -10.78 -16.76 -1.41
CA PRO A 118 -9.69 -17.31 -0.61
C PRO A 118 -8.60 -16.31 -0.21
N PHE A 119 -8.72 -15.04 -0.62
CA PHE A 119 -7.78 -13.96 -0.30
C PHE A 119 -7.87 -13.52 1.17
#